data_AF-A0AAV2HLN1-F1
#
_entry.id   AF-A0AAV2HLN1-F1
#
_cell.length_a   1.000
_cell.length_b   1.000
_cell.length_c   1.000
_cell.angle_alpha   90.00
_cell.angle_beta   90.00
_cell.angle_gamma   90.00
#
_symmetry.space_group_name_H-M   'P 1'
#
loop_
_entity.id
_entity.type
_entity.pdbx_description
1 polymer ?
#
loop_
_entity_poly.entity_id
_entity_poly.type
_entity_poly.pdbx_seq_one_letter_code
_entity_poly.pdbx_strand_id
1 'polypeptide(L)'
;MDKPKATFISQIQAPIQCLLRPGVWLPGIRSLHSHQEKWKFNSDSVKDNLDSVLRAVADVVKADRSRSYWDIQTVARGFLRVFVYTRAEWLDIIEIKFIGKTAEVWSFSSGFLPLIIPFACLLNVPLFWIPFLDNGLNKHRINKIVSAMDVAVQRS
;
A
#
# COMPACT_ATOMS: atom_id res chain seq x y z
N MET A 1 -21.34 -13.62 -2.17
CA MET A 1 -19.99 -14.01 -1.74
C MET A 1 -19.54 -12.98 -0.73
N ASP A 2 -19.07 -13.42 0.43
CA ASP A 2 -18.56 -12.50 1.46
C ASP A 2 -17.33 -11.75 0.95
N LYS A 3 -17.20 -10.48 1.38
CA LYS A 3 -16.01 -9.70 1.07
C LYS A 3 -14.79 -10.40 1.68
N PRO A 4 -13.68 -10.54 0.94
CA PRO A 4 -12.45 -11.11 1.50
C PRO A 4 -12.04 -10.30 2.72
N LYS A 5 -11.61 -10.98 3.78
CA LYS A 5 -11.09 -10.38 5.01
C LYS A 5 -9.79 -11.08 5.36
N ALA A 6 -8.79 -10.31 5.80
CA ALA A 6 -7.60 -10.90 6.40
C ALA A 6 -7.95 -11.53 7.75
N THR A 7 -7.22 -12.58 8.12
CA THR A 7 -7.33 -13.20 9.44
C THR A 7 -7.06 -12.19 10.55
N PHE A 8 -7.63 -12.44 11.73
CA PHE A 8 -7.39 -11.62 12.92
C PHE A 8 -5.90 -11.55 13.28
N ILE A 9 -5.17 -12.65 13.09
CA ILE A 9 -3.72 -12.74 13.28
C ILE A 9 -3.01 -11.75 12.36
N SER A 10 -3.33 -11.74 11.07
CA SER A 10 -2.75 -10.80 10.11
C SER A 10 -3.03 -9.34 10.46
N GLN A 11 -4.24 -9.03 10.90
CA GLN A 11 -4.63 -7.65 11.25
C GLN A 11 -3.86 -7.11 12.47
N ILE A 12 -3.58 -7.94 13.47
CA ILE A 12 -2.76 -7.55 14.63
C ILE A 12 -1.30 -7.34 14.23
N GLN A 13 -0.76 -8.20 13.36
CA GLN A 13 0.65 -8.15 12.99
C GLN A 13 0.97 -7.01 12.02
N ALA A 14 0.00 -6.57 11.22
CA ALA A 14 0.22 -5.59 10.15
C ALA A 14 0.74 -4.23 10.63
N PRO A 15 0.21 -3.59 11.69
CA PRO A 15 0.79 -2.34 12.22
C PRO A 15 2.24 -2.51 12.67
N ILE A 16 2.58 -3.63 13.29
CA ILE A 16 3.95 -3.93 13.75
C ILE A 16 4.88 -4.11 12.55
N GLN A 17 4.49 -4.90 11.56
CA GLN A 17 5.28 -5.09 10.35
C GLN A 17 5.40 -3.80 9.51
N CYS A 18 4.35 -2.97 9.48
CA CYS A 18 4.38 -1.64 8.87
C CYS A 18 5.32 -0.67 9.61
N LEU A 19 5.51 -0.84 10.91
CA LEU A 19 6.49 -0.05 11.67
C LEU A 19 7.91 -0.51 11.38
N LEU A 20 8.15 -1.83 11.39
CA LEU A 20 9.48 -2.41 11.19
C LEU A 20 9.97 -2.29 9.74
N ARG A 21 9.10 -2.55 8.75
CA ARG A 21 9.37 -2.49 7.30
C ARG A 21 10.64 -3.24 6.84
N PRO A 22 10.89 -4.48 7.28
CA PRO A 22 12.13 -5.18 6.95
C PRO A 22 12.37 -5.31 5.43
N GLY A 23 11.32 -5.48 4.62
CA GLY A 23 11.41 -5.61 3.16
C GLY A 23 11.99 -4.41 2.41
N VAL A 24 12.20 -3.26 3.07
CA VAL A 24 12.76 -2.04 2.44
C VAL A 24 14.06 -1.56 3.09
N TRP A 25 14.67 -2.35 3.99
CA TRP A 25 15.90 -1.95 4.68
C TRP A 25 17.13 -1.93 3.76
N LEU A 26 17.25 -2.89 2.86
CA LEU A 26 18.40 -3.01 1.96
C LEU A 26 18.11 -2.33 0.62
N PRO A 27 18.88 -1.30 0.21
CA PRO A 27 18.61 -0.52 -0.99
C PRO A 27 18.47 -1.35 -2.29
N GLY A 28 19.30 -2.39 -2.47
CA GLY A 28 19.26 -3.24 -3.67
C GLY A 28 18.07 -4.21 -3.73
N ILE A 29 17.52 -4.57 -2.56
CA ILE A 29 16.35 -5.45 -2.43
C ILE A 29 15.06 -4.62 -2.43
N ARG A 30 15.09 -3.44 -1.78
CA ARG A 30 14.00 -2.47 -1.72
C ARG A 30 13.45 -2.11 -3.10
N SER A 31 14.30 -1.91 -4.10
CA SER A 31 13.87 -1.55 -5.45
C SER A 31 13.08 -2.66 -6.16
N LEU A 32 13.25 -3.91 -5.74
CA LEU A 32 12.49 -5.05 -6.27
C LEU A 32 11.09 -5.16 -5.65
N HIS A 33 10.85 -4.51 -4.51
CA HIS A 33 9.66 -4.69 -3.67
C HIS A 33 8.91 -3.38 -3.43
N SER A 34 9.29 -2.32 -4.14
CA SER A 34 8.65 -1.03 -3.96
C SER A 34 8.60 -0.21 -5.25
N HIS A 35 7.56 0.60 -5.34
CA HIS A 35 7.39 1.60 -6.37
C HIS A 35 7.12 2.94 -5.70
N GLN A 36 7.88 3.96 -6.08
CA GLN A 36 7.74 5.33 -5.59
C GLN A 36 7.49 6.25 -6.76
N GLU A 37 6.56 7.19 -6.59
CA GLU A 37 6.32 8.26 -7.54
C GLU A 37 5.73 9.47 -6.84
N LYS A 38 5.80 10.62 -7.50
CA LYS A 38 5.16 11.85 -7.06
C LYS A 38 4.01 12.19 -7.98
N TRP A 39 2.91 12.62 -7.38
CA TRP A 39 1.74 13.14 -8.08
C TRP A 39 1.68 14.64 -7.89
N LYS A 40 1.36 15.36 -8.96
CA LYS A 40 1.05 16.79 -8.91
C LYS A 40 -0.40 16.97 -9.33
N PHE A 41 -1.17 17.54 -8.41
CA PHE A 41 -2.59 17.85 -8.56
C PHE A 41 -2.78 19.28 -9.04
N ASN A 42 -3.92 19.53 -9.68
CA ASN A 42 -4.30 20.89 -10.09
C ASN A 42 -4.83 21.72 -8.91
N SER A 43 -5.56 21.09 -7.99
CA SER A 43 -6.15 21.75 -6.82
C SER A 43 -5.12 22.00 -5.71
N ASP A 44 -5.20 23.16 -5.08
CA ASP A 44 -4.45 23.54 -3.87
C ASP A 44 -5.01 22.91 -2.58
N SER A 45 -6.23 22.39 -2.64
CA SER A 45 -6.92 21.82 -1.49
C SER A 45 -6.45 20.38 -1.26
N VAL A 46 -5.62 20.19 -0.22
CA VAL A 46 -5.20 18.85 0.23
C VAL A 46 -6.40 17.97 0.57
N LYS A 47 -7.46 18.56 1.12
CA LYS A 47 -8.68 17.83 1.48
C LYS A 47 -9.37 17.27 0.23
N ASP A 48 -9.56 18.09 -0.80
CA ASP A 48 -10.25 17.65 -2.02
C ASP A 48 -9.42 16.61 -2.78
N ASN A 49 -8.09 16.78 -2.80
CA ASN A 49 -7.18 15.81 -3.39
C ASN A 49 -7.20 14.47 -2.63
N LEU A 50 -7.22 14.51 -1.29
CA LEU A 50 -7.35 13.31 -0.45
C LEU A 50 -8.70 12.62 -0.64
N ASP A 51 -9.80 13.38 -0.69
CA ASP A 51 -11.15 12.85 -0.91
C ASP A 51 -11.27 12.19 -2.29
N SER A 52 -10.67 12.79 -3.33
CA SER A 52 -10.59 12.20 -4.68
C SER A 52 -9.85 10.86 -4.65
N VAL A 53 -8.68 10.80 -4.00
CA VAL A 53 -7.91 9.54 -3.86
C VAL A 53 -8.69 8.49 -3.05
N LEU A 54 -9.37 8.89 -1.97
CA LEU A 54 -10.19 7.96 -1.18
C LEU A 54 -11.34 7.36 -1.99
N ARG A 55 -12.02 8.15 -2.83
CA ARG A 55 -13.05 7.65 -3.76
C ARG A 55 -12.44 6.69 -4.77
N ALA A 56 -11.32 7.05 -5.38
CA ALA A 56 -10.61 6.20 -6.34
C ALA A 56 -10.22 4.85 -5.71
N VAL A 57 -9.65 4.86 -4.49
CA VAL A 57 -9.34 3.64 -3.74
C VAL A 57 -10.60 2.82 -3.48
N ALA A 58 -11.69 3.45 -3.03
CA ALA A 58 -12.95 2.74 -2.79
C ALA A 58 -13.51 2.07 -4.05
N ASP A 59 -13.36 2.70 -5.22
CA ASP A 59 -13.81 2.14 -6.50
C ASP A 59 -12.88 1.02 -6.98
N VAL A 60 -11.57 1.14 -6.78
CA VAL A 60 -10.61 0.05 -7.01
C VAL A 60 -10.96 -1.16 -6.14
N VAL A 61 -11.29 -0.96 -4.86
CA VAL A 61 -11.68 -2.05 -3.95
C VAL A 61 -12.97 -2.73 -4.41
N LYS A 62 -13.97 -1.98 -4.88
CA LYS A 62 -15.20 -2.55 -5.44
C LYS A 62 -14.94 -3.35 -6.72
N ALA A 63 -14.02 -2.90 -7.55
CA ALA A 63 -13.69 -3.52 -8.83
C ALA A 63 -12.65 -4.66 -8.72
N ASP A 64 -12.02 -4.84 -7.55
CA ASP A 64 -10.92 -5.78 -7.37
C ASP A 64 -11.39 -7.23 -7.45
N ARG A 65 -10.94 -7.94 -8.49
CA ARG A 65 -11.20 -9.37 -8.71
C ARG A 65 -10.13 -10.28 -8.10
N SER A 66 -9.03 -9.72 -7.57
CA SER A 66 -7.90 -10.49 -7.05
C SER A 66 -8.18 -11.18 -5.71
N ARG A 67 -9.34 -10.89 -5.09
CA ARG A 67 -9.69 -11.30 -3.72
C ARG A 67 -8.73 -10.77 -2.66
N SER A 68 -8.03 -9.66 -2.94
CA SER A 68 -7.25 -8.97 -1.92
C SER A 68 -8.18 -8.26 -0.93
N TYR A 69 -7.76 -8.18 0.32
CA TYR A 69 -8.43 -7.36 1.33
C TYR A 69 -7.71 -6.03 1.48
N TRP A 70 -8.45 -4.92 1.40
CA TRP A 70 -7.90 -3.57 1.48
C TRP A 70 -8.42 -2.90 2.75
N ASP A 71 -7.53 -2.68 3.70
CA ASP A 71 -7.80 -1.95 4.94
C ASP A 71 -7.29 -0.50 4.80
N ILE A 72 -8.23 0.43 4.69
CA ILE A 72 -7.97 1.85 4.41
C ILE A 72 -7.83 2.58 5.74
N GLN A 73 -6.63 3.08 6.02
CA GLN A 73 -6.27 3.78 7.25
C GLN A 73 -5.95 5.25 6.96
N THR A 74 -6.86 6.14 7.35
CA THR A 74 -6.60 7.59 7.33
C THR A 74 -5.94 7.97 8.65
N VAL A 75 -4.64 8.28 8.63
CA VAL A 75 -3.87 8.50 9.87
C VAL A 75 -3.83 9.97 10.28
N ALA A 76 -3.82 10.92 9.33
CA ALA A 76 -3.75 12.36 9.61
C ALA A 76 -4.29 13.20 8.44
N ARG A 77 -4.48 14.53 8.64
CA ARG A 77 -4.86 15.47 7.59
C ARG A 77 -3.80 15.48 6.47
N GLY A 78 -4.08 14.80 5.36
CA GLY A 78 -3.18 14.69 4.22
C GLY A 78 -2.27 13.46 4.23
N PHE A 79 -2.54 12.44 5.05
CA PHE A 79 -1.83 11.16 4.97
C PHE A 79 -2.81 9.99 4.92
N LEU A 80 -2.70 9.21 3.85
CA LEU A 80 -3.46 8.00 3.61
C LEU A 80 -2.51 6.80 3.62
N ARG A 81 -2.86 5.78 4.40
CA ARG A 81 -2.21 4.48 4.39
C ARG A 81 -3.24 3.42 4.03
N VAL A 82 -2.86 2.48 3.19
CA VAL A 82 -3.72 1.35 2.85
C VAL A 82 -2.93 0.06 3.02
N PHE A 83 -3.44 -0.84 3.84
CA PHE A 83 -2.93 -2.20 3.97
C PHE A 83 -3.65 -3.09 2.97
N VAL A 84 -2.89 -3.66 2.05
CA VAL A 84 -3.41 -4.57 1.03
C VAL A 84 -2.90 -5.96 1.34
N TYR A 85 -3.80 -6.81 1.80
CA TYR A 85 -3.54 -8.21 2.06
C TYR A 85 -3.87 -9.00 0.81
N THR A 86 -2.89 -9.69 0.25
CA THR A 86 -3.15 -10.61 -0.87
C THR A 86 -4.00 -11.80 -0.41
N ARG A 87 -4.43 -12.66 -1.33
CA ARG A 87 -5.19 -13.88 -1.00
C ARG A 87 -4.51 -14.76 0.05
N ALA A 88 -3.19 -14.77 0.08
CA ALA A 88 -2.39 -15.54 1.04
C ALA A 88 -1.83 -14.66 2.17
N GLU A 89 -2.37 -13.44 2.32
CA GLU A 89 -2.09 -12.51 3.42
C GLU A 89 -0.64 -12.01 3.47
N TRP A 90 0.02 -11.93 2.32
CA TRP A 90 1.16 -11.01 2.17
C TRP A 90 0.68 -9.58 2.34
N LEU A 91 1.42 -8.81 3.13
CA LEU A 91 1.13 -7.42 3.41
C LEU A 91 1.91 -6.49 2.49
N ASP A 92 1.17 -5.85 1.61
CA ASP A 92 1.60 -4.69 0.84
C ASP A 92 1.01 -3.42 1.44
N ILE A 93 1.79 -2.34 1.40
CA ILE A 93 1.45 -1.06 2.03
C ILE A 93 1.52 0.01 0.96
N ILE A 94 0.43 0.79 0.85
CA ILE A 94 0.38 2.00 0.02
C ILE A 94 0.33 3.20 0.97
N GLU A 95 1.31 4.08 0.89
CA GLU A 95 1.35 5.35 1.62
C GLU A 95 1.26 6.50 0.63
N ILE A 96 0.36 7.44 0.88
CA ILE A 96 0.17 8.66 0.09
C ILE A 96 0.21 9.84 1.05
N LYS A 97 1.25 10.67 0.90
CA LYS A 97 1.48 11.85 1.74
C LYS A 97 1.33 13.12 0.90
N PHE A 98 0.36 13.95 1.27
CA PHE A 98 0.12 15.22 0.60
C PHE A 98 0.97 16.35 1.19
N ILE A 99 1.58 17.14 0.31
CA ILE A 99 2.36 18.34 0.60
C ILE A 99 1.92 19.40 -0.41
N GLY A 100 0.95 20.23 -0.02
CA GLY A 100 0.30 21.21 -0.90
C GLY A 100 -0.37 20.55 -2.11
N LYS A 101 -0.01 20.98 -3.33
CA LYS A 101 -0.46 20.38 -4.60
C LYS A 101 0.22 19.04 -4.94
N THR A 102 1.23 18.62 -4.18
CA THR A 102 1.98 17.40 -4.48
C THR A 102 1.61 16.28 -3.53
N ALA A 103 1.66 15.03 -4.00
CA ALA A 103 1.59 13.85 -3.15
C ALA A 103 2.77 12.93 -3.41
N GLU A 104 3.42 12.49 -2.36
CA GLU A 104 4.43 11.43 -2.40
C GLU A 104 3.72 10.08 -2.23
N VAL A 105 3.87 9.21 -3.21
CA VAL A 105 3.22 7.90 -3.24
C VAL A 105 4.26 6.82 -3.18
N TRP A 106 4.07 5.91 -2.23
CA TRP A 106 4.95 4.77 -2.03
C TRP A 106 4.12 3.52 -1.83
N SER A 107 4.24 2.57 -2.74
CA SER A 107 3.68 1.22 -2.58
C SER A 107 4.83 0.25 -2.40
N PHE A 108 4.78 -0.58 -1.35
CA PHE A 108 5.83 -1.54 -1.08
C PHE A 108 5.34 -2.78 -0.33
N SER A 109 6.04 -3.88 -0.54
CA SER A 109 5.86 -5.11 0.24
C SER A 109 6.71 -5.05 1.50
N SER A 110 6.12 -5.41 2.63
CA SER A 110 6.73 -5.17 3.94
C SER A 110 7.63 -6.31 4.44
N GLY A 111 7.51 -7.52 3.90
CA GLY A 111 8.30 -8.68 4.32
C GLY A 111 8.03 -9.92 3.47
N PHE A 112 8.89 -10.94 3.64
CA PHE A 112 8.88 -12.16 2.85
C PHE A 112 7.79 -13.15 3.25
N LEU A 113 7.53 -13.31 4.55
CA LEU A 113 6.52 -14.22 5.08
C LEU A 113 5.14 -13.56 5.11
N PRO A 114 4.08 -14.29 4.75
CA PRO A 114 2.71 -13.82 4.88
C PRO A 114 2.32 -13.68 6.36
N LEU A 115 1.47 -12.72 6.65
CA LEU A 115 1.06 -12.41 8.02
C LEU A 115 0.06 -13.42 8.62
N ILE A 116 -0.41 -14.38 7.83
CA ILE A 116 -1.18 -15.52 8.37
C ILE A 116 -0.32 -16.39 9.29
N ILE A 117 1.02 -16.37 9.11
CA ILE A 117 1.96 -17.06 9.99
C ILE A 117 2.09 -16.26 11.28
N PRO A 118 1.82 -16.86 12.46
CA PRO A 118 2.02 -16.18 13.74
C PRO A 118 3.46 -15.70 13.91
N PHE A 119 3.63 -14.50 14.46
CA PHE A 119 4.91 -13.82 14.65
C PHE A 119 5.69 -13.51 13.35
N ALA A 120 5.08 -13.62 12.17
CA ALA A 120 5.68 -13.23 10.89
C ALA A 120 6.26 -11.82 10.91
N CYS A 121 5.63 -10.87 11.62
CA CYS A 121 6.15 -9.50 11.74
C CYS A 121 7.55 -9.42 12.35
N LEU A 122 7.88 -10.33 13.27
CA LEU A 122 9.19 -10.44 13.90
C LEU A 122 10.12 -11.35 13.11
N LEU A 123 9.60 -12.46 12.56
CA LEU A 123 10.38 -13.38 11.73
C LEU A 123 10.84 -12.75 10.42
N ASN A 124 10.09 -11.80 9.87
CA ASN A 124 10.50 -11.05 8.69
C ASN A 124 11.70 -10.14 8.94
N VAL A 125 12.02 -9.78 10.19
CA VAL A 125 13.18 -8.96 10.54
C VAL A 125 14.49 -9.64 10.19
N PRO A 126 14.82 -10.84 10.69
CA PRO A 126 16.04 -11.54 10.26
C PRO A 126 15.98 -12.00 8.80
N LEU A 127 14.81 -12.07 8.17
CA LEU A 127 14.67 -12.48 6.76
C LEU A 127 14.71 -11.31 5.77
N PHE A 128 15.06 -10.10 6.21
CA PHE A 128 15.06 -8.88 5.39
C PHE A 128 15.95 -8.94 4.14
N TRP A 129 16.94 -9.84 4.12
CA TRP A 129 17.86 -10.03 2.99
C TRP A 129 17.36 -11.03 1.94
N ILE A 130 16.24 -11.71 2.18
CA ILE A 130 15.70 -12.67 1.20
C ILE A 130 15.01 -11.88 0.08
N PRO A 131 15.48 -11.96 -1.17
CA PRO A 131 14.81 -11.30 -2.28
C PRO A 131 13.50 -12.05 -2.61
N PHE A 132 12.41 -11.31 -2.82
CA PHE A 132 11.14 -11.90 -3.26
C PHE A 132 10.45 -11.05 -4.33
N LEU A 133 10.07 -11.64 -5.46
CA LEU A 133 9.57 -10.83 -6.58
C LEU A 133 8.16 -10.30 -6.32
N ASP A 134 8.00 -8.97 -6.31
CA ASP A 134 6.70 -8.28 -6.28
C ASP A 134 5.98 -8.34 -7.65
N ASN A 135 6.68 -8.75 -8.73
CA ASN A 135 6.16 -8.84 -10.10
C ASN A 135 5.45 -7.56 -10.58
N GLY A 136 5.84 -6.39 -10.06
CA GLY A 136 5.25 -5.11 -10.39
C GLY A 136 3.84 -4.90 -9.83
N LEU A 137 3.39 -5.71 -8.87
CA LEU A 137 2.07 -5.56 -8.25
C LEU A 137 1.92 -4.19 -7.58
N ASN A 138 2.94 -3.69 -6.89
CA ASN A 138 2.91 -2.36 -6.28
C ASN A 138 2.68 -1.24 -7.31
N LYS A 139 3.41 -1.29 -8.44
CA LYS A 139 3.19 -0.35 -9.55
C LYS A 139 1.80 -0.49 -10.15
N HIS A 140 1.31 -1.72 -10.32
CA HIS A 140 -0.01 -1.98 -10.86
C HIS A 140 -1.14 -1.46 -9.95
N ARG A 141 -1.00 -1.55 -8.63
CA ARG A 141 -1.97 -0.99 -7.67
C ARG A 141 -2.03 0.53 -7.75
N ILE A 142 -0.88 1.19 -7.79
CA ILE A 142 -0.79 2.64 -7.98
C ILE A 142 -1.47 3.05 -9.29
N ASN A 143 -1.17 2.34 -10.40
CA ASN A 143 -1.82 2.60 -11.69
C ASN A 143 -3.35 2.47 -11.62
N LYS A 144 -3.87 1.44 -10.93
CA LYS A 144 -5.32 1.27 -10.74
C LYS A 144 -5.94 2.44 -10.00
N ILE A 145 -5.30 2.93 -8.94
CA ILE A 145 -5.78 4.09 -8.19
C ILE A 145 -5.83 5.30 -9.11
N VAL A 146 -4.73 5.61 -9.81
CA VAL A 146 -4.67 6.74 -10.75
C VAL A 146 -5.75 6.64 -11.84
N SER A 147 -5.95 5.46 -12.43
CA SER A 147 -6.98 5.25 -13.46
C SER A 147 -8.41 5.40 -12.95
N ALA A 148 -8.64 5.26 -11.63
CA ALA A 148 -9.94 5.42 -11.00
C ALA A 148 -10.16 6.85 -10.44
N MET A 149 -9.15 7.73 -10.49
CA MET A 149 -9.29 9.10 -10.01
C MET A 149 -10.14 9.94 -10.95
N ASP A 150 -11.01 10.76 -10.35
CA ASP A 150 -11.84 11.75 -11.04
C ASP A 150 -11.07 13.03 -11.40
N VAL A 151 -9.82 13.16 -10.93
CA VAL A 151 -8.93 14.29 -11.19
C VAL A 151 -7.69 13.85 -11.95
N ALA A 152 -7.26 14.68 -12.91
CA ALA A 152 -6.00 14.47 -13.61
C ALA A 152 -4.80 14.75 -12.69
N VAL A 153 -3.81 13.86 -12.72
CA VAL A 153 -2.54 14.00 -11.98
C VAL A 153 -1.35 13.87 -12.92
N GLN A 154 -0.36 14.73 -12.76
CA GLN A 154 0.94 14.57 -13.42
C GLN A 154 1.83 13.68 -12.55
N ARG A 155 2.50 12.69 -13.14
CA ARG A 155 3.29 11.68 -12.45
C ARG A 155 4.77 11.86 -12.76
N SER A 156 5.64 11.70 -11.76
CA SER A 156 7.10 11.73 -11.91
C SER A 156 7.77 10.72 -11.00
#